data_AF-A0A536SYE1-F1
#
_entry.id   AF-A0A536SYE1-F1
#
_cell.length_a   1.000
_cell.length_b   1.000
_cell.length_c   1.000
_cell.angle_alpha   90.00
_cell.angle_beta   90.00
_cell.angle_gamma   90.00
#
_symmetry.space_group_name_H-M   'P 1'
#
loop_
_entity.id
_entity.type
_entity.pdbx_description
1 polymer ?
#
loop_
_entity_poly.entity_id
_entity_poly.type
_entity_poly.pdbx_seq_one_letter_code
_entity_poly.pdbx_strand_id
1 'polypeptide(L)'
;MRTIKTTLLIAALAVSPAMAQQPAAKTTEQQARSYIASAFITGAAPLILSDDVVVQPELRARLSLPADANARTVYQALMNLTNGKPVQVRPAIRDEILKSQVLAAPGRPVFALEAGANTLVLQYDLERDNVAFVGQPTAIAIAAPAEEPQKASETPAPQAQAQPEAPAQPQAPAAEPSAPAAIAPALATEPAPAAIAAPAAAPEPEPAPAPVATPAPPTVPVAEPAAEPQKPVGQVIEPQVPRMKSPAAAVAKASAAPAPAATAVRAREARPPLPKPNGECAVKPVMSDQDLVNCGATPHY
;
A
#
# COMPACT_ATOMS: atom_id res chain seq x y z
N MET A 1 70.44 -27.46 1.10
CA MET A 1 70.09 -26.76 2.37
C MET A 1 69.63 -25.34 2.07
N ARG A 2 68.32 -25.09 2.01
CA ARG A 2 67.75 -23.74 2.17
C ARG A 2 66.40 -23.87 2.88
N THR A 3 66.39 -23.34 4.10
CA THR A 3 65.33 -23.38 5.09
C THR A 3 64.31 -22.29 4.76
N ILE A 4 63.09 -22.65 4.35
CA ILE A 4 62.01 -21.69 4.10
C ILE A 4 61.20 -21.56 5.40
N LYS A 5 61.28 -20.38 6.01
CA LYS A 5 60.62 -20.01 7.26
C LYS A 5 59.11 -19.84 7.03
N THR A 6 58.34 -20.77 7.58
CA THR A 6 56.89 -20.64 7.82
C THR A 6 56.65 -19.46 8.76
N THR A 7 56.25 -18.32 8.22
CA THR A 7 55.90 -17.14 9.02
C THR A 7 54.39 -17.10 9.15
N LEU A 8 53.97 -17.36 10.37
CA LEU A 8 52.63 -17.45 10.90
C LEU A 8 51.94 -16.07 10.81
N LEU A 9 50.93 -15.94 9.94
CA LEU A 9 50.10 -14.75 9.81
C LEU A 9 48.76 -14.99 10.54
N ILE A 10 48.77 -14.80 11.85
CA ILE A 10 47.58 -14.76 12.71
C ILE A 10 47.45 -13.32 13.21
N ALA A 11 46.63 -12.49 12.55
CA ALA A 11 46.16 -11.24 13.12
C ALA A 11 44.94 -10.70 12.34
N ALA A 12 43.94 -10.26 13.11
CA ALA A 12 42.80 -9.41 12.73
C ALA A 12 41.53 -10.06 12.14
N LEU A 13 40.82 -10.85 12.96
CA LEU A 13 39.38 -11.10 12.83
C LEU A 13 38.69 -10.79 14.16
N ALA A 14 38.57 -9.50 14.48
CA ALA A 14 37.71 -9.00 15.55
C ALA A 14 37.25 -7.57 15.25
N VAL A 15 36.61 -7.37 14.10
CA VAL A 15 35.77 -6.18 13.87
C VAL A 15 34.33 -6.65 14.03
N SER A 16 33.91 -6.85 15.28
CA SER A 16 32.50 -7.08 15.58
C SER A 16 31.72 -5.78 15.35
N PRO A 17 30.54 -5.87 14.71
CA PRO A 17 29.85 -4.72 14.17
C PRO A 17 29.18 -3.94 15.28
N ALA A 18 29.66 -2.73 15.55
CA ALA A 18 28.88 -1.70 16.22
C ALA A 18 27.80 -1.16 15.27
N MET A 19 26.90 -2.03 14.82
CA MET A 19 25.60 -1.68 14.21
C MET A 19 24.50 -1.73 15.29
N ALA A 20 24.87 -1.44 16.54
CA ALA A 20 23.92 -1.37 17.64
C ALA A 20 23.31 0.03 17.65
N GLN A 21 22.01 0.09 17.35
CA GLN A 21 21.14 1.24 17.57
C GLN A 21 21.39 2.44 16.65
N GLN A 22 21.34 2.24 15.33
CA GLN A 22 20.77 3.32 14.52
C GLN A 22 19.36 3.56 15.07
N PRO A 23 19.03 4.77 15.58
CA PRO A 23 17.67 5.09 15.97
C PRO A 23 16.79 4.72 14.78
N ALA A 24 15.73 3.94 15.03
CA ALA A 24 14.85 3.40 14.00
C ALA A 24 14.58 4.51 12.98
N ALA A 25 15.23 4.39 11.82
CA ALA A 25 15.19 5.44 10.82
C ALA A 25 13.73 5.60 10.45
N LYS A 26 13.20 6.82 10.56
CA LYS A 26 11.81 7.11 10.21
C LYS A 26 11.56 6.54 8.82
N THR A 27 10.50 5.74 8.68
CA THR A 27 10.14 5.14 7.40
C THR A 27 10.09 6.26 6.36
N THR A 28 10.90 6.13 5.31
CA THR A 28 10.90 7.09 4.21
C THR A 28 9.73 6.81 3.27
N GLU A 29 9.29 7.80 2.51
CA GLU A 29 8.20 7.60 1.53
C GLU A 29 8.54 6.50 0.52
N GLN A 30 9.80 6.41 0.09
CA GLN A 30 10.25 5.37 -0.83
C GLN A 30 10.19 3.98 -0.18
N GLN A 31 10.56 3.87 1.09
CA GLN A 31 10.45 2.63 1.85
C GLN A 31 8.99 2.22 2.04
N ALA A 32 8.10 3.16 2.36
CA ALA A 32 6.67 2.90 2.47
C ALA A 32 6.09 2.37 1.13
N ARG A 33 6.47 2.96 -0.01
CA ARG A 33 6.08 2.47 -1.33
C ARG A 33 6.52 1.04 -1.59
N SER A 34 7.78 0.73 -1.31
CA SER A 34 8.32 -0.63 -1.45
C SER A 34 7.60 -1.62 -0.53
N TYR A 35 7.30 -1.20 0.71
CA TYR A 35 6.58 -2.03 1.67
C TYR A 35 5.14 -2.32 1.21
N ILE A 36 4.39 -1.31 0.78
CA ILE A 36 3.04 -1.48 0.20
C ILE A 36 3.10 -2.41 -1.00
N ALA A 37 4.00 -2.17 -1.96
CA ALA A 37 4.12 -3.02 -3.13
C ALA A 37 4.38 -4.48 -2.74
N SER A 38 5.35 -4.72 -1.84
CA SER A 38 5.69 -6.07 -1.38
C SER A 38 4.52 -6.75 -0.66
N ALA A 39 3.75 -6.02 0.15
CA ALA A 39 2.62 -6.55 0.89
C ALA A 39 1.52 -7.06 -0.05
N PHE A 40 1.20 -6.31 -1.11
CA PHE A 40 0.16 -6.71 -2.07
C PHE A 40 0.66 -7.74 -3.10
N ILE A 41 1.94 -7.73 -3.45
CA ILE A 41 2.50 -8.76 -4.35
C ILE A 41 2.55 -10.12 -3.65
N THR A 42 2.98 -10.14 -2.39
CA THR A 42 3.18 -11.40 -1.64
C THR A 42 1.94 -11.87 -0.90
N GLY A 43 1.01 -10.97 -0.58
CA GLY A 43 -0.13 -11.26 0.29
C GLY A 43 0.25 -11.58 1.74
N ALA A 44 1.51 -11.36 2.13
CA ALA A 44 2.08 -11.88 3.38
C ALA A 44 2.08 -10.87 4.54
N ALA A 45 1.64 -9.63 4.31
CA ALA A 45 1.72 -8.56 5.30
C ALA A 45 0.33 -7.92 5.58
N PRO A 46 -0.60 -8.66 6.21
CA PRO A 46 -1.92 -8.11 6.55
C PRO A 46 -1.84 -6.97 7.58
N LEU A 47 -0.75 -6.92 8.36
CA LEU A 47 -0.47 -5.86 9.34
C LEU A 47 -0.10 -4.52 8.71
N ILE A 48 -0.01 -4.44 7.37
CA ILE A 48 0.19 -3.16 6.70
C ILE A 48 -1.02 -2.25 6.85
N LEU A 49 -2.22 -2.78 7.10
CA LEU A 49 -3.40 -1.96 7.40
C LEU A 49 -3.45 -1.67 8.90
N SER A 50 -3.77 -0.43 9.26
CA SER A 50 -4.05 -0.06 10.65
C SER A 50 -5.29 -0.82 11.15
N ASP A 51 -5.35 -1.14 12.45
CA ASP A 51 -6.53 -1.76 13.07
C ASP A 51 -7.80 -0.92 12.86
N ASP A 52 -7.65 0.41 12.93
CA ASP A 52 -8.69 1.41 12.68
C ASP A 52 -8.71 1.93 11.22
N VAL A 53 -8.39 1.09 10.24
CA VAL A 53 -8.35 1.52 8.83
C VAL A 53 -9.70 2.07 8.36
N VAL A 54 -9.69 3.29 7.85
CA VAL A 54 -10.89 3.93 7.30
C VAL A 54 -11.05 3.51 5.85
N VAL A 55 -12.11 2.77 5.55
CA VAL A 55 -12.45 2.35 4.18
C VAL A 55 -13.58 3.22 3.65
N GLN A 56 -13.39 3.78 2.45
CA GLN A 56 -14.42 4.59 1.80
C GLN A 56 -15.71 3.79 1.59
N PRO A 57 -16.91 4.37 1.80
CA PRO A 57 -18.18 3.63 1.73
C PRO A 57 -18.43 2.92 0.38
N GLU A 58 -18.06 3.55 -0.72
CA GLU A 58 -18.24 2.98 -2.07
C GLU A 58 -17.35 1.75 -2.29
N LEU A 59 -16.10 1.82 -1.84
CA LEU A 59 -15.17 0.69 -1.86
C LEU A 59 -15.69 -0.45 -0.96
N ARG A 60 -16.21 -0.11 0.22
CA ARG A 60 -16.79 -1.07 1.15
C ARG A 60 -17.98 -1.81 0.52
N ALA A 61 -18.90 -1.07 -0.13
CA ALA A 61 -20.04 -1.65 -0.83
C ALA A 61 -19.58 -2.57 -1.98
N ARG A 62 -18.60 -2.13 -2.78
CA ARG A 62 -18.04 -2.91 -3.88
C ARG A 62 -17.38 -4.21 -3.42
N LEU A 63 -16.69 -4.18 -2.28
CA LEU A 63 -16.06 -5.36 -1.69
C LEU A 63 -17.04 -6.22 -0.86
N SER A 64 -18.31 -5.82 -0.74
CA SER A 64 -19.31 -6.48 0.11
C SER A 64 -18.86 -6.63 1.57
N LEU A 65 -18.14 -5.62 2.07
CA LEU A 65 -17.59 -5.62 3.42
C LEU A 65 -18.65 -5.13 4.43
N PRO A 66 -18.75 -5.75 5.62
CA PRO A 66 -19.58 -5.22 6.70
C PRO A 66 -19.07 -3.85 7.18
N ALA A 67 -19.94 -3.07 7.82
CA ALA A 67 -19.58 -1.75 8.36
C ALA A 67 -18.45 -1.83 9.40
N ASP A 68 -18.44 -2.92 10.18
CA ASP A 68 -17.48 -3.21 11.24
C ASP A 68 -16.39 -4.21 10.81
N ALA A 69 -16.07 -4.26 9.50
CA ALA A 69 -15.02 -5.15 8.99
C ALA A 69 -13.66 -4.82 9.61
N ASN A 70 -13.00 -5.82 10.20
CA ASN A 70 -11.66 -5.65 10.75
C ASN A 70 -10.60 -5.49 9.63
N ALA A 71 -9.42 -4.97 9.98
CA ALA A 71 -8.32 -4.75 9.06
C ALA A 71 -7.93 -6.01 8.25
N ARG A 72 -7.97 -7.20 8.87
CA ARG A 72 -7.65 -8.46 8.20
C ARG A 72 -8.66 -8.83 7.10
N THR A 73 -9.94 -8.66 7.37
CA THR A 73 -11.04 -8.90 6.40
C THR A 73 -10.97 -7.87 5.27
N VAL A 74 -10.69 -6.61 5.58
CA VAL A 74 -10.46 -5.57 4.57
C VAL A 74 -9.27 -5.95 3.67
N TYR A 75 -8.13 -6.33 4.26
CA TYR A 75 -6.94 -6.74 3.51
C TYR A 75 -7.22 -7.93 2.59
N GLN A 76 -7.91 -8.96 3.09
CA GLN A 76 -8.26 -10.13 2.29
C GLN A 76 -9.18 -9.77 1.11
N ALA A 77 -10.16 -8.89 1.33
CA ALA A 77 -11.04 -8.42 0.26
C ALA A 77 -10.29 -7.60 -0.80
N LEU A 78 -9.37 -6.73 -0.36
CA LEU A 78 -8.48 -6.01 -1.28
C LEU A 78 -7.59 -6.98 -2.07
N MET A 79 -7.08 -8.03 -1.42
CA MET A 79 -6.28 -9.04 -2.11
C MET A 79 -7.07 -9.81 -3.14
N ASN A 80 -8.32 -10.15 -2.87
CA ASN A 80 -9.20 -10.73 -3.87
C ASN A 80 -9.44 -9.80 -5.07
N LEU A 81 -9.50 -8.48 -4.84
CA LEU A 81 -9.65 -7.49 -5.91
C LEU A 81 -8.40 -7.38 -6.80
N THR A 82 -7.21 -7.52 -6.23
CA THR A 82 -5.93 -7.40 -6.93
C THR A 82 -5.35 -8.74 -7.39
N ASN A 83 -5.95 -9.87 -7.01
CA ASN A 83 -5.43 -11.19 -7.34
C ASN A 83 -5.34 -11.41 -8.87
N GLY A 84 -4.21 -11.96 -9.32
CA GLY A 84 -3.92 -12.21 -10.74
C GLY A 84 -3.67 -10.95 -11.58
N LYS A 85 -3.54 -9.77 -10.96
CA LYS A 85 -3.27 -8.50 -11.66
C LYS A 85 -1.88 -7.98 -11.31
N PRO A 86 -1.15 -7.37 -12.26
CA PRO A 86 0.10 -6.68 -11.92
C PRO A 86 -0.21 -5.50 -10.99
N VAL A 87 0.53 -5.41 -9.88
CA VAL A 87 0.37 -4.35 -8.89
C VAL A 87 1.50 -3.34 -9.04
N GLN A 88 1.15 -2.06 -9.16
CA GLN A 88 2.10 -0.94 -9.17
C GLN A 88 1.73 0.10 -8.13
N VAL A 89 2.73 0.59 -7.39
CA VAL A 89 2.53 1.63 -6.36
C VAL A 89 3.26 2.90 -6.78
N ARG A 90 2.49 3.99 -6.94
CA ARG A 90 3.01 5.31 -7.27
C ARG A 90 2.44 6.39 -6.35
N PRO A 91 3.04 7.58 -6.27
CA PRO A 91 2.40 8.72 -5.62
C PRO A 91 1.03 8.99 -6.26
N ALA A 92 0.03 9.27 -5.42
CA ALA A 92 -1.29 9.63 -5.92
C ALA A 92 -1.24 11.00 -6.59
N ILE A 93 -1.87 11.14 -7.76
CA ILE A 93 -1.99 12.43 -8.43
C ILE A 93 -3.12 13.24 -7.79
N ARG A 94 -3.09 14.56 -7.98
CA ARG A 94 -4.05 15.49 -7.36
C ARG A 94 -5.52 15.11 -7.63
N ASP A 95 -5.82 14.68 -8.86
CA ASP A 95 -7.17 14.27 -9.25
C ASP A 95 -7.68 13.05 -8.46
N GLU A 96 -6.81 12.08 -8.19
CA GLU A 96 -7.14 10.88 -7.39
C GLU A 96 -7.37 11.22 -5.93
N ILE A 97 -6.55 12.11 -5.37
CA ILE A 97 -6.68 12.60 -3.99
C ILE A 97 -8.02 13.32 -3.81
N LEU A 98 -8.40 14.16 -4.78
CA LEU A 98 -9.68 14.89 -4.75
C LEU A 98 -10.88 13.94 -4.85
N LYS A 99 -10.83 12.94 -5.74
CA LYS A 99 -11.91 11.96 -5.93
C LYS A 99 -12.09 11.01 -4.75
N SER A 100 -10.99 10.61 -4.12
CA SER A 100 -11.01 9.74 -2.93
C SER A 100 -11.36 10.48 -1.63
N GLN A 101 -11.43 11.82 -1.65
CA GLN A 101 -11.69 12.67 -0.49
C GLN A 101 -10.69 12.49 0.67
N VAL A 102 -9.49 11.97 0.39
CA VAL A 102 -8.49 11.76 1.44
C VAL A 102 -7.76 13.06 1.75
N LEU A 103 -7.63 13.40 3.05
CA LEU A 103 -6.88 14.59 3.46
C LEU A 103 -5.39 14.30 3.47
N ALA A 104 -4.65 14.80 2.48
CA ALA A 104 -3.20 14.79 2.53
C ALA A 104 -2.71 15.60 3.74
N ALA A 105 -1.88 14.99 4.59
CA ALA A 105 -1.30 15.60 5.77
C ALA A 105 0.23 15.38 5.79
N PRO A 106 1.02 16.29 6.38
CA PRO A 106 2.46 16.07 6.54
C PRO A 106 2.71 14.80 7.36
N GLY A 107 3.62 13.95 6.89
CA GLY A 107 3.88 12.63 7.49
C GLY A 107 2.91 11.53 7.06
N ARG A 108 1.87 11.86 6.27
CA ARG A 108 0.89 10.90 5.75
C ARG A 108 0.78 10.95 4.24
N PRO A 109 1.80 10.45 3.51
CA PRO A 109 1.79 10.42 2.07
C PRO A 109 0.63 9.59 1.54
N VAL A 110 0.12 10.00 0.38
CA VAL A 110 -0.98 9.32 -0.31
C VAL A 110 -0.42 8.65 -1.55
N PHE A 111 -0.67 7.35 -1.67
CA PHE A 111 -0.22 6.52 -2.79
C PHE A 111 -1.43 6.03 -3.59
N ALA A 112 -1.22 5.87 -4.89
CA ALA A 112 -2.12 5.14 -5.77
C ALA A 112 -1.54 3.74 -5.99
N LEU A 113 -2.36 2.72 -5.72
CA LEU A 113 -2.09 1.33 -6.04
C LEU A 113 -2.92 0.95 -7.25
N GLU A 114 -2.24 0.68 -8.35
CA GLU A 114 -2.83 0.27 -9.61
C GLU A 114 -2.76 -1.25 -9.71
N ALA A 115 -3.91 -1.89 -9.94
CA ALA A 115 -4.06 -3.33 -10.10
C ALA A 115 -4.95 -3.60 -11.32
N GLY A 116 -4.32 -3.62 -12.51
CA GLY A 116 -5.04 -3.69 -13.78
C GLY A 116 -5.95 -2.48 -14.00
N ALA A 117 -7.26 -2.70 -14.10
CA ALA A 117 -8.25 -1.63 -14.26
C ALA A 117 -8.70 -0.98 -12.93
N ASN A 118 -8.20 -1.46 -11.80
CA ASN A 118 -8.55 -0.94 -10.49
C ASN A 118 -7.45 -0.03 -9.97
N THR A 119 -7.81 1.20 -9.61
CA THR A 119 -6.91 2.11 -8.88
C THR A 119 -7.45 2.27 -7.46
N LEU A 120 -6.61 2.04 -6.47
CA LEU A 120 -6.89 2.25 -5.05
C LEU A 120 -6.06 3.42 -4.54
N VAL A 121 -6.65 4.28 -3.72
CA VAL A 121 -5.93 5.36 -3.04
C VAL A 121 -5.69 4.95 -1.59
N LEU A 122 -4.43 4.98 -1.18
CA LEU A 122 -3.94 4.54 0.13
C LEU A 122 -3.30 5.73 0.84
N GLN A 123 -3.73 6.05 2.05
CA GLN A 123 -2.97 6.96 2.92
C GLN A 123 -2.10 6.15 3.86
N TYR A 124 -0.79 6.33 3.74
CA TYR A 124 0.18 5.69 4.62
C TYR A 124 0.56 6.63 5.75
N ASP A 125 0.66 6.14 6.97
CA ASP A 125 1.16 6.85 8.14
C ASP A 125 2.62 6.46 8.36
N LEU A 126 3.56 7.38 8.11
CA LEU A 126 5.00 7.13 8.26
C LEU A 126 5.43 6.97 9.72
N GLU A 127 4.62 7.45 10.69
CA GLU A 127 4.93 7.32 12.12
C GLU A 127 4.54 5.95 12.66
N ARG A 128 3.42 5.39 12.15
CA ARG A 128 2.88 4.09 12.56
C ARG A 128 3.27 2.93 11.64
N ASP A 129 3.87 3.23 10.51
CA ASP A 129 4.27 2.27 9.47
C ASP A 129 3.10 1.41 8.97
N ASN A 130 1.95 2.04 8.76
CA ASN A 130 0.73 1.36 8.33
C ASN A 130 -0.16 2.26 7.45
N VAL A 131 -1.15 1.66 6.80
CA VAL A 131 -2.15 2.32 5.98
C VAL A 131 -3.34 2.68 6.85
N ALA A 132 -3.61 3.98 6.98
CA ALA A 132 -4.69 4.52 7.79
C ALA A 132 -6.01 4.67 7.01
N PHE A 133 -5.95 4.81 5.68
CA PHE A 133 -7.12 5.00 4.83
C PHE A 133 -6.99 4.25 3.51
N VAL A 134 -8.11 3.68 3.04
CA VAL A 134 -8.22 3.05 1.72
C VAL A 134 -9.50 3.54 1.01
N GLY A 135 -9.35 4.05 -0.20
CA GLY A 135 -10.47 4.48 -1.04
C GLY A 135 -10.29 4.08 -2.50
N GLN A 136 -11.31 4.35 -3.31
CA GLN A 136 -11.20 4.34 -4.76
C GLN A 136 -11.36 5.77 -5.27
N PRO A 137 -10.57 6.19 -6.27
CA PRO A 137 -10.88 7.41 -6.98
C PRO A 137 -12.13 7.08 -7.78
N THR A 138 -13.32 7.33 -7.23
CA THR A 138 -14.53 7.21 -8.01
C THR A 138 -14.37 8.16 -9.18
N ALA A 139 -14.50 7.63 -10.40
CA ALA A 139 -14.96 8.49 -11.47
C ALA A 139 -16.25 9.06 -10.90
N ILE A 140 -16.24 10.35 -10.53
CA ILE A 140 -17.47 11.11 -10.43
C ILE A 140 -18.09 10.76 -11.77
N ALA A 141 -19.11 9.91 -11.76
CA ALA A 141 -19.95 9.74 -12.90
C ALA A 141 -20.41 11.17 -13.08
N ILE A 142 -19.80 11.87 -14.04
CA ILE A 142 -20.35 13.07 -14.60
C ILE A 142 -21.67 12.50 -15.07
N ALA A 143 -22.68 12.62 -14.21
CA ALA A 143 -24.02 12.19 -14.51
C ALA A 143 -24.23 12.81 -15.87
N ALA A 144 -24.31 11.97 -16.91
CA ALA A 144 -24.56 12.44 -18.26
C ALA A 144 -25.67 13.46 -18.06
N PRO A 145 -25.40 14.76 -18.34
CA PRO A 145 -26.18 15.88 -17.82
C PRO A 145 -27.61 15.48 -18.02
N ALA A 146 -28.32 15.25 -16.90
CA ALA A 146 -29.62 14.61 -16.91
C ALA A 146 -30.38 15.28 -18.02
N GLU A 147 -30.63 14.53 -19.10
CA GLU A 147 -31.36 15.00 -20.25
C GLU A 147 -32.61 15.60 -19.63
N GLU A 148 -32.70 16.93 -19.64
CA GLU A 148 -33.81 17.64 -19.04
C GLU A 148 -35.04 16.93 -19.58
N PRO A 149 -36.00 16.53 -18.72
CA PRO A 149 -37.18 15.82 -19.16
C PRO A 149 -37.76 16.66 -20.29
N GLN A 150 -37.63 16.16 -21.53
CA GLN A 150 -38.21 16.77 -22.70
C GLN A 150 -39.65 16.96 -22.31
N LYS A 151 -40.01 18.23 -22.08
CA LYS A 151 -41.38 18.64 -21.85
C LYS A 151 -42.19 17.92 -22.90
N ALA A 152 -43.07 17.06 -22.42
CA ALA A 152 -44.12 16.47 -23.21
C ALA A 152 -44.74 17.60 -24.04
N SER A 153 -44.43 17.61 -25.34
CA SER A 153 -45.33 18.19 -26.33
C SER A 153 -46.55 17.27 -26.34
N GLU A 154 -47.47 17.61 -25.45
CA GLU A 154 -48.88 17.34 -25.55
C GLU A 154 -49.33 17.61 -26.99
N THR A 155 -49.55 16.54 -27.77
CA THR A 155 -50.47 16.58 -28.90
C THR A 155 -51.64 15.67 -28.56
N PRO A 156 -52.86 16.21 -28.39
CA PRO A 156 -54.04 15.42 -28.15
C PRO A 156 -54.61 14.91 -29.48
N ALA A 157 -54.88 13.61 -29.60
CA ALA A 157 -56.18 13.08 -30.01
C ALA A 157 -56.14 11.54 -30.17
N PRO A 158 -57.22 10.84 -29.76
CA PRO A 158 -57.33 9.40 -29.82
C PRO A 158 -57.76 8.94 -31.22
N GLN A 159 -57.01 8.02 -31.83
CA GLN A 159 -57.52 7.20 -32.91
C GLN A 159 -57.53 5.73 -32.51
N ALA A 160 -58.73 5.19 -32.61
CA ALA A 160 -59.14 3.85 -32.32
C ALA A 160 -58.71 2.87 -33.42
N GLN A 161 -58.48 1.61 -33.01
CA GLN A 161 -58.53 0.38 -33.80
C GLN A 161 -57.45 0.24 -34.89
N ALA A 162 -56.81 -0.90 -35.12
CA ALA A 162 -57.28 -2.27 -34.96
C ALA A 162 -56.11 -3.23 -34.70
N GLN A 163 -56.42 -4.30 -33.96
CA GLN A 163 -55.72 -5.58 -34.07
C GLN A 163 -55.73 -6.04 -35.53
N PRO A 164 -54.66 -6.72 -35.96
CA PRO A 164 -54.90 -8.06 -36.49
C PRO A 164 -54.08 -9.14 -35.77
N GLU A 165 -54.74 -10.28 -35.67
CA GLU A 165 -54.27 -11.59 -35.22
C GLU A 165 -52.99 -12.10 -35.93
N ALA A 166 -52.43 -13.11 -35.27
CA ALA A 166 -51.23 -13.89 -35.57
C ALA A 166 -51.20 -14.52 -37.00
N PRO A 167 -50.04 -15.06 -37.42
CA PRO A 167 -49.80 -16.47 -37.11
C PRO A 167 -48.36 -16.82 -36.74
N ALA A 168 -48.24 -17.94 -36.03
CA ALA A 168 -47.03 -18.68 -35.76
C ALA A 168 -46.18 -18.93 -37.03
N GLN A 169 -44.86 -18.86 -36.88
CA GLN A 169 -43.95 -19.68 -37.68
C GLN A 169 -42.90 -20.35 -36.78
N PRO A 170 -42.78 -21.69 -36.82
CA PRO A 170 -41.65 -22.42 -36.29
C PRO A 170 -40.47 -22.34 -37.27
N GLN A 171 -39.30 -21.92 -36.80
CA GLN A 171 -38.05 -22.06 -37.56
C GLN A 171 -37.04 -22.87 -36.75
N ALA A 172 -37.07 -24.18 -36.96
CA ALA A 172 -35.87 -24.98 -37.18
C ALA A 172 -35.86 -25.30 -38.69
N PRO A 173 -34.71 -25.29 -39.40
CA PRO A 173 -33.74 -26.38 -39.21
C PRO A 173 -32.25 -26.03 -39.50
N ALA A 174 -31.40 -26.91 -38.97
CA ALA A 174 -30.23 -27.52 -39.60
C ALA A 174 -28.98 -26.70 -40.00
N ALA A 175 -27.86 -27.22 -39.47
CA ALA A 175 -26.55 -27.40 -40.08
C ALA A 175 -25.63 -26.18 -40.23
N GLU A 176 -24.48 -26.20 -39.52
CA GLU A 176 -23.23 -26.63 -40.16
C GLU A 176 -22.14 -26.92 -39.09
N PRO A 177 -21.48 -28.10 -39.11
CA PRO A 177 -20.30 -28.36 -38.30
C PRO A 177 -19.06 -27.81 -39.02
N SER A 178 -18.57 -26.64 -38.61
CA SER A 178 -17.24 -26.20 -39.02
C SER A 178 -16.17 -27.01 -38.29
N ALA A 179 -15.66 -28.01 -39.01
CA ALA A 179 -14.44 -28.73 -38.65
C ALA A 179 -13.25 -27.75 -38.54
N PRO A 180 -12.27 -28.05 -37.66
CA PRO A 180 -11.10 -27.22 -37.45
C PRO A 180 -10.16 -27.27 -38.67
N ALA A 181 -9.90 -26.11 -39.26
CA ALA A 181 -8.77 -25.94 -40.17
C ALA A 181 -7.47 -26.13 -39.35
N ALA A 182 -6.81 -27.26 -39.59
CA ALA A 182 -5.43 -27.48 -39.22
C ALA A 182 -4.56 -26.41 -39.90
N ILE A 183 -4.17 -25.39 -39.14
CA ILE A 183 -3.06 -24.51 -39.52
C ILE A 183 -1.80 -25.26 -39.11
N ALA A 184 -1.10 -25.75 -40.13
CA ALA A 184 0.22 -26.36 -40.00
C ALA A 184 1.17 -25.39 -39.27
N PRO A 185 2.01 -25.87 -38.34
CA PRO A 185 3.08 -25.06 -37.78
C PRO A 185 4.08 -24.77 -38.91
N ALA A 186 4.16 -23.50 -39.30
CA ALA A 186 5.28 -23.01 -40.07
C ALA A 186 6.55 -23.26 -39.25
N LEU A 187 7.45 -24.03 -39.86
CA LEU A 187 8.86 -24.19 -39.49
C LEU A 187 9.49 -22.80 -39.31
N ALA A 188 9.44 -22.28 -38.09
CA ALA A 188 10.31 -21.19 -37.66
C ALA A 188 11.65 -21.82 -37.32
N THR A 189 12.59 -21.61 -38.24
CA THR A 189 14.02 -21.86 -38.11
C THR A 189 14.50 -21.47 -36.72
N GLU A 190 14.82 -22.48 -35.93
CA GLU A 190 15.58 -22.38 -34.69
C GLU A 190 16.93 -21.72 -35.02
N PRO A 191 17.24 -20.51 -34.50
CA PRO A 191 18.61 -20.05 -34.53
C PRO A 191 19.41 -21.00 -33.65
N ALA A 192 20.38 -21.67 -34.27
CA ALA A 192 21.35 -22.52 -33.59
C ALA A 192 21.81 -21.84 -32.29
N PRO A 193 21.74 -22.52 -31.13
CA PRO A 193 22.28 -21.96 -29.91
C PRO A 193 23.76 -21.71 -30.14
N ALA A 194 24.15 -20.43 -30.15
CA ALA A 194 25.52 -20.08 -29.85
C ALA A 194 25.84 -20.81 -28.55
N ALA A 195 26.83 -21.71 -28.63
CA ALA A 195 27.34 -22.45 -27.51
C ALA A 195 27.75 -21.44 -26.42
N ILE A 196 26.83 -21.18 -25.50
CA ILE A 196 27.15 -20.53 -24.25
C ILE A 196 28.02 -21.54 -23.55
N ALA A 197 29.30 -21.18 -23.42
CA ALA A 197 30.29 -21.94 -22.68
C ALA A 197 29.64 -22.46 -21.40
N ALA A 198 29.79 -23.77 -21.17
CA ALA A 198 29.29 -24.43 -19.98
C ALA A 198 29.58 -23.53 -18.77
N PRO A 199 28.58 -23.19 -17.94
CA PRO A 199 28.86 -22.53 -16.68
C PRO A 199 29.85 -23.42 -15.94
N ALA A 200 31.01 -22.85 -15.61
CA ALA A 200 31.98 -23.48 -14.74
C ALA A 200 31.22 -24.06 -13.55
N ALA A 201 31.49 -25.33 -13.26
CA ALA A 201 30.84 -26.09 -12.21
C ALA A 201 30.57 -25.20 -10.99
N ALA A 202 29.30 -25.15 -10.59
CA ALA A 202 28.95 -24.59 -9.30
C ALA A 202 29.90 -25.20 -8.27
N PRO A 203 30.56 -24.38 -7.42
CA PRO A 203 31.39 -24.93 -6.37
C PRO A 203 30.55 -25.93 -5.57
N GLU A 204 31.09 -27.13 -5.45
CA GLU A 204 30.57 -28.19 -4.60
C GLU A 204 30.21 -27.57 -3.24
N PRO A 205 29.00 -27.78 -2.70
CA PRO A 205 28.59 -27.19 -1.45
C PRO A 205 29.59 -27.61 -0.38
N GLU A 206 30.34 -26.64 0.12
CA GLU A 206 31.25 -26.83 1.24
C GLU A 206 30.44 -27.49 2.39
N PRO A 207 30.95 -28.56 3.00
CA PRO A 207 30.23 -29.29 4.03
C PRO A 207 29.78 -28.30 5.11
N ALA A 208 28.48 -28.30 5.40
CA ALA A 208 27.90 -27.48 6.45
C ALA A 208 28.77 -27.60 7.71
N PRO A 209 29.21 -26.48 8.30
CA PRO A 209 29.98 -26.53 9.54
C PRO A 209 29.16 -27.29 10.57
N ALA A 210 29.79 -28.29 11.19
CA ALA A 210 29.20 -29.04 12.29
C ALA A 210 28.62 -28.05 13.31
N PRO A 211 27.44 -28.32 13.88
CA PRO A 211 26.82 -27.43 14.85
C PRO A 211 27.80 -27.19 16.00
N VAL A 212 28.33 -25.98 16.05
CA VAL A 212 29.14 -25.52 17.18
C VAL A 212 28.21 -25.55 18.37
N ALA A 213 28.49 -26.45 19.31
CA ALA A 213 27.73 -26.60 20.54
C ALA A 213 27.56 -25.24 21.19
N THR A 214 26.31 -24.81 21.32
CA THR A 214 25.93 -23.63 22.11
C THR A 214 26.54 -23.82 23.50
N PRO A 215 27.38 -22.88 23.99
CA PRO A 215 27.85 -22.95 25.37
C PRO A 215 26.63 -22.88 26.29
N ALA A 216 26.54 -23.89 27.17
CA ALA A 216 25.51 -23.96 28.18
C ALA A 216 25.50 -22.67 29.00
N PRO A 217 24.31 -22.12 29.32
CA PRO A 217 24.24 -20.97 30.24
C PRO A 217 24.91 -21.35 31.56
N PRO A 218 25.65 -20.42 32.20
CA PRO A 218 26.23 -20.68 33.51
C PRO A 218 25.10 -21.04 34.48
N THR A 219 25.22 -22.22 35.07
CA THR A 219 24.39 -22.68 36.17
C THR A 219 24.54 -21.71 37.33
N VAL A 220 23.50 -20.89 37.53
CA VAL A 220 23.35 -20.11 38.75
C VAL A 220 23.20 -21.12 39.90
N PRO A 221 24.02 -21.07 40.96
CA PRO A 221 23.89 -21.99 42.08
C PRO A 221 22.52 -21.80 42.74
N VAL A 222 21.73 -22.87 42.69
CA VAL A 222 20.49 -23.04 43.45
C VAL A 222 20.85 -23.01 44.92
N ALA A 223 20.46 -21.92 45.60
CA ALA A 223 20.52 -21.84 47.04
C ALA A 223 19.49 -22.80 47.65
N GLU A 224 20.02 -23.59 48.59
CA GLU A 224 19.41 -24.60 49.42
C GLU A 224 18.12 -24.12 50.14
N PRO A 225 17.05 -24.93 50.17
CA PRO A 225 15.82 -24.59 50.89
C PRO A 225 15.89 -25.09 52.33
N ALA A 226 15.95 -24.16 53.28
CA ALA A 226 15.75 -24.44 54.70
C ALA A 226 14.46 -23.78 55.21
N ALA A 227 13.50 -24.67 55.52
CA ALA A 227 12.54 -24.61 56.63
C ALA A 227 11.51 -23.46 56.78
N GLU A 228 10.27 -23.94 56.76
CA GLU A 228 9.12 -23.59 57.61
C GLU A 228 8.03 -22.59 57.17
N PRO A 229 6.76 -22.88 57.52
CA PRO A 229 5.57 -22.36 56.86
C PRO A 229 4.93 -21.23 57.67
N GLN A 230 4.71 -20.08 57.04
CA GLN A 230 3.80 -19.07 57.57
C GLN A 230 2.63 -18.86 56.61
N LYS A 231 1.43 -19.24 57.08
CA LYS A 231 0.17 -18.71 56.57
C LYS A 231 0.16 -17.20 56.81
N PRO A 232 -0.25 -16.41 55.81
CA PRO A 232 -1.25 -15.39 56.14
C PRO A 232 -2.38 -15.34 55.11
N VAL A 233 -3.59 -15.50 55.65
CA VAL A 233 -4.76 -14.63 55.47
C VAL A 233 -4.87 -13.92 54.11
N GLY A 234 -5.89 -14.31 53.35
CA GLY A 234 -6.29 -13.63 52.13
C GLY A 234 -6.59 -12.15 52.38
N GLN A 235 -5.96 -11.30 51.57
CA GLN A 235 -6.47 -9.96 51.30
C GLN A 235 -7.04 -9.95 49.88
N VAL A 236 -8.37 -9.95 49.83
CA VAL A 236 -9.16 -9.49 48.69
C VAL A 236 -8.84 -8.01 48.50
N ILE A 237 -8.02 -7.70 47.50
CA ILE A 237 -7.82 -6.31 47.06
C ILE A 237 -8.96 -5.99 46.10
N GLU A 238 -10.00 -5.40 46.68
CA GLU A 238 -11.13 -4.79 46.01
C GLU A 238 -10.64 -3.58 45.18
N PRO A 239 -10.88 -3.51 43.86
CA PRO A 239 -10.49 -2.35 43.06
C PRO A 239 -11.32 -1.13 43.47
N GLN A 240 -10.66 -0.14 44.10
CA GLN A 240 -11.25 1.17 44.33
C GLN A 240 -11.57 1.86 43.01
N VAL A 241 -12.86 1.95 42.70
CA VAL A 241 -13.44 2.91 41.75
C VAL A 241 -13.36 4.32 42.36
N PRO A 242 -12.68 5.29 41.71
CA PRO A 242 -12.76 6.68 42.10
C PRO A 242 -14.17 7.21 41.81
N ARG A 243 -15.03 7.22 42.84
CA ARG A 243 -16.29 7.97 42.85
C ARG A 243 -15.98 9.46 42.83
N MET A 244 -15.97 10.07 41.65
CA MET A 244 -16.09 11.53 41.56
C MET A 244 -17.54 11.93 41.83
N LYS A 245 -17.65 12.81 42.83
CA LYS A 245 -18.87 13.46 43.30
C LYS A 245 -19.60 14.14 42.14
N SER A 246 -20.89 13.85 42.07
CA SER A 246 -21.91 14.61 41.38
C SER A 246 -22.15 15.95 42.11
N PRO A 247 -22.02 17.12 41.45
CA PRO A 247 -22.68 18.34 41.88
C PRO A 247 -23.98 18.51 41.08
N ALA A 248 -25.09 18.61 41.81
CA ALA A 248 -26.38 18.99 41.29
C ALA A 248 -26.42 20.49 40.94
N ALA A 249 -26.93 20.75 39.73
CA ALA A 249 -27.65 21.93 39.23
C ALA A 249 -27.43 23.31 39.87
N ALA A 250 -26.98 24.25 39.03
CA ALA A 250 -27.45 25.64 39.06
C ALA A 250 -27.79 26.09 37.63
N VAL A 251 -29.02 26.54 37.47
CA VAL A 251 -29.61 27.14 36.27
C VAL A 251 -29.08 28.57 36.12
N ALA A 252 -28.49 28.92 34.97
CA ALA A 252 -28.42 30.31 34.51
C ALA A 252 -28.27 30.38 32.97
N LYS A 253 -29.21 31.08 32.35
CA LYS A 253 -29.18 31.60 30.99
C LYS A 253 -27.93 32.47 30.76
N ALA A 254 -27.26 32.31 29.62
CA ALA A 254 -26.84 33.42 28.76
C ALA A 254 -26.18 32.88 27.48
N SER A 255 -26.81 33.17 26.34
CA SER A 255 -26.15 33.17 25.03
C SER A 255 -24.93 34.08 25.06
N ALA A 256 -23.78 33.56 24.68
CA ALA A 256 -22.68 34.36 24.16
C ALA A 256 -22.04 33.58 23.00
N ALA A 257 -22.10 34.18 21.81
CA ALA A 257 -21.48 33.66 20.61
C ALA A 257 -19.95 33.49 20.82
N PRO A 258 -19.35 32.38 20.39
CA PRO A 258 -17.89 32.27 20.38
C PRO A 258 -17.31 33.21 19.31
N ALA A 259 -16.46 34.13 19.76
CA ALA A 259 -15.65 34.98 18.90
C ALA A 259 -14.75 34.12 17.99
N PRO A 260 -14.50 34.54 16.74
CA PRO A 260 -13.64 33.80 15.82
C PRO A 260 -12.19 33.84 16.33
N ALA A 261 -11.66 32.67 16.66
CA ALA A 261 -10.24 32.48 16.95
C ALA A 261 -9.43 32.85 15.70
N ALA A 262 -8.58 33.86 15.83
CA ALA A 262 -7.69 34.33 14.79
C ALA A 262 -6.74 33.20 14.36
N THR A 263 -6.85 32.83 13.09
CA THR A 263 -5.94 31.92 12.39
C THR A 263 -4.52 32.50 12.41
N ALA A 264 -3.66 31.95 13.26
CA ALA A 264 -2.23 32.19 13.20
C ALA A 264 -1.68 31.50 11.94
N VAL A 265 -1.58 32.28 10.85
CA VAL A 265 -0.85 31.92 9.64
C VAL A 265 0.62 31.73 10.02
N ARG A 266 1.03 30.47 10.23
CA ARG A 266 2.46 30.13 10.33
C ARG A 266 3.13 30.57 9.04
N ALA A 267 4.10 31.48 9.18
CA ALA A 267 4.95 31.94 8.11
C ALA A 267 5.51 30.72 7.36
N ARG A 268 5.17 30.60 6.07
CA ARG A 268 5.81 29.68 5.14
C ARG A 268 7.30 29.95 5.22
N GLU A 269 8.06 28.96 5.67
CA GLU A 269 9.51 28.93 5.52
C GLU A 269 9.80 29.14 4.02
N ALA A 270 10.44 30.27 3.72
CA ALA A 270 10.68 30.72 2.36
C ALA A 270 11.57 29.68 1.67
N ARG A 271 10.99 28.86 0.78
CA ARG A 271 11.78 28.04 -0.13
C ARG A 271 12.78 28.97 -0.83
N PRO A 272 14.08 28.65 -0.83
CA PRO A 272 15.05 29.43 -1.60
C PRO A 272 14.55 29.53 -3.04
N PRO A 273 14.60 30.72 -3.65
CA PRO A 273 14.08 30.93 -5.00
C PRO A 273 14.75 29.94 -5.94
N LEU A 274 13.95 29.16 -6.68
CA LEU A 274 14.49 28.24 -7.68
C LEU A 274 15.33 29.07 -8.66
N PRO A 275 16.57 28.65 -8.96
CA PRO A 275 17.41 29.34 -9.93
C PRO A 275 16.71 29.34 -11.29
N LYS A 276 16.61 30.52 -11.89
CA LYS A 276 16.02 30.69 -13.22
C LYS A 276 16.89 29.96 -14.25
N PRO A 277 16.30 29.23 -15.22
CA PRO A 277 17.07 28.59 -16.27
C PRO A 277 17.74 29.67 -17.12
N ASN A 278 19.07 29.66 -17.17
CA ASN A 278 19.89 30.69 -17.82
C ASN A 278 20.84 30.06 -18.87
N GLY A 279 20.35 29.19 -19.74
CA GLY A 279 21.17 28.64 -20.83
C GLY A 279 20.46 27.63 -21.72
N GLU A 280 21.04 27.37 -22.89
CA GLU A 280 20.66 26.27 -23.79
C GLU A 280 20.88 24.90 -23.12
N CYS A 281 19.96 23.96 -23.35
CA CYS A 281 20.09 22.58 -22.90
C CYS A 281 21.17 21.86 -23.73
N ALA A 282 22.36 21.65 -23.14
CA ALA A 282 23.42 20.84 -23.72
C ALA A 282 23.47 19.47 -23.02
N VAL A 283 23.00 18.43 -23.71
CA VAL A 283 22.99 17.05 -23.18
C VAL A 283 24.42 16.51 -23.13
N LYS A 284 24.97 16.38 -21.92
CA LYS A 284 26.30 15.80 -21.65
C LYS A 284 26.14 14.38 -21.06
N PRO A 285 27.12 13.48 -21.23
CA PRO A 285 27.07 12.11 -20.68
C PRO A 285 26.92 12.05 -19.15
N VAL A 286 27.38 13.08 -18.45
CA VAL A 286 27.14 13.30 -17.03
C VAL A 286 26.51 14.69 -16.90
N MET A 287 25.24 14.74 -16.53
CA MET A 287 24.49 15.98 -16.33
C MET A 287 24.65 16.47 -14.90
N SER A 288 24.95 17.76 -14.73
CA SER A 288 24.85 18.42 -13.44
C SER A 288 23.39 18.72 -13.08
N ASP A 289 23.07 18.94 -11.80
CA ASP A 289 21.71 19.34 -11.37
C ASP A 289 21.24 20.61 -12.09
N GLN A 290 22.15 21.53 -12.41
CA GLN A 290 21.85 22.74 -13.18
C GLN A 290 21.48 22.41 -14.64
N ASP A 291 22.12 21.41 -15.26
CA ASP A 291 21.78 20.95 -16.62
C ASP A 291 20.40 20.29 -16.64
N LEU A 292 20.05 19.52 -15.60
CA LEU A 292 18.71 18.91 -15.47
C LEU A 292 17.60 19.96 -15.37
N VAL A 293 17.83 21.03 -14.60
CA VAL A 293 16.87 22.13 -14.48
C VAL A 293 16.72 22.90 -15.79
N ASN A 294 17.81 23.14 -16.51
CA ASN A 294 17.77 23.83 -17.80
C ASN A 294 17.08 22.97 -18.89
N CYS A 295 17.32 21.67 -18.90
CA CYS A 295 16.73 20.77 -19.90
C CYS A 295 15.26 20.40 -19.63
N GLY A 296 14.83 20.35 -18.37
CA GLY A 296 13.44 20.07 -18.00
C GLY A 296 12.46 21.22 -18.28
N ALA A 297 12.95 22.43 -18.49
CA ALA A 297 12.12 23.63 -18.66
C ALA A 297 11.72 23.92 -20.12
N THR A 298 12.33 23.27 -21.10
CA THR A 298 12.03 23.45 -22.53
C THR A 298 10.98 22.44 -23.00
N PRO A 299 9.74 22.86 -23.35
CA PRO A 299 8.76 21.97 -23.96
C PRO A 299 9.23 21.59 -25.36
N HIS A 300 9.47 20.31 -25.59
CA HIS A 300 9.67 19.77 -26.94
C HIS A 300 8.31 19.77 -27.66
N TYR A 301 8.14 20.69 -28.60
CA TYR A 301 7.06 20.68 -29.60
C TYR A 301 7.47 19.84 -30.81
#